data_AF-A0A6L5QEN6-F1
#
_entry.id   AF-A0A6L5QEN6-F1
#
_cell.length_a   1.000
_cell.length_b   1.000
_cell.length_c   1.000
_cell.angle_alpha   90.00
_cell.angle_beta   90.00
_cell.angle_gamma   90.00
#
_symmetry.space_group_name_H-M   'P 1'
#
loop_
_entity.id
_entity.type
_entity.pdbx_description
1 polymer ?
#
loop_
_entity_poly.entity_id
_entity_poly.type
_entity_poly.pdbx_seq_one_letter_code
_entity_poly.pdbx_strand_id
1 'polypeptide(L)'
;MPGKFFVVFSAIEFKLALSLANTFFDLNANLSGVVEKMPFQEKLENFVHAQVMGMHKDEVHYQRCFDWYSKADVIREARNRFAHGRWAFLLHEPHIAHVAGYPDGKQSVLPLSIEDLSDLVEAVIEVNEGLERIVNKFD
;
A
#
# COMPACT_ATOMS: atom_id res chain seq x y z
N MET A 1 3.12 -7.44 15.55
CA MET A 1 2.04 -7.16 14.57
C MET A 1 2.37 -6.02 13.61
N PRO A 2 2.77 -4.80 14.05
CA PRO A 2 3.11 -3.71 13.13
C PRO A 2 4.27 -4.04 12.18
N GLY A 3 5.29 -4.77 12.66
CA GLY A 3 6.40 -5.20 11.81
C GLY A 3 5.98 -6.07 10.62
N LYS A 4 4.99 -6.97 10.80
CA LYS A 4 4.45 -7.79 9.72
C LYS A 4 3.76 -6.92 8.68
N PHE A 5 2.96 -5.94 9.11
CA PHE A 5 2.33 -4.97 8.23
C PHE A 5 3.37 -4.24 7.35
N PHE A 6 4.44 -3.70 7.94
CA PHE A 6 5.48 -3.00 7.18
C PHE A 6 6.23 -3.90 6.19
N VAL A 7 6.53 -5.16 6.57
CA VAL A 7 7.18 -6.11 5.67
C VAL A 7 6.31 -6.42 4.45
N VAL A 8 5.02 -6.67 4.65
CA VAL A 8 4.10 -6.93 3.52
C VAL A 8 3.93 -5.66 2.67
N PHE A 9 3.81 -4.49 3.30
CA PHE A 9 3.76 -3.22 2.57
C PHE A 9 5.00 -3.00 1.68
N SER A 10 6.20 -3.26 2.20
CA SER A 10 7.44 -3.16 1.43
C SER A 10 7.48 -4.15 0.25
N ALA A 11 6.88 -5.33 0.40
CA ALA A 11 6.74 -6.28 -0.71
C ALA A 11 5.83 -5.73 -1.82
N ILE A 12 4.72 -5.06 -1.47
CA ILE A 12 3.85 -4.38 -2.44
C ILE A 12 4.63 -3.29 -3.17
N GLU A 13 5.33 -2.42 -2.43
CA GLU A 13 6.10 -1.34 -3.02
C GLU A 13 7.19 -1.84 -3.97
N PHE A 14 7.89 -2.91 -3.58
CA PHE A 14 8.89 -3.55 -4.42
C PHE A 14 8.29 -4.13 -5.71
N LYS A 15 7.16 -4.84 -5.61
CA LYS A 15 6.47 -5.39 -6.79
C LYS A 15 5.95 -4.30 -7.73
N LEU A 16 5.46 -3.19 -7.19
CA LEU A 16 5.05 -2.03 -7.99
C LEU A 16 6.23 -1.43 -8.73
N ALA A 17 7.34 -1.21 -8.02
CA ALA A 17 8.56 -0.69 -8.62
C ALA A 17 9.08 -1.61 -9.74
N LEU A 18 9.10 -2.93 -9.51
CA LEU A 18 9.51 -3.91 -10.50
C LEU A 18 8.59 -3.91 -11.73
N SER A 19 7.27 -3.89 -11.51
CA SER A 19 6.28 -3.88 -12.58
C SER A 19 6.41 -2.63 -13.45
N LEU A 20 6.54 -1.45 -12.81
CA LEU A 20 6.74 -0.19 -13.51
C LEU A 20 8.06 -0.16 -14.26
N ALA A 21 9.16 -0.59 -13.62
CA ALA A 21 10.45 -0.68 -14.27
C ALA A 21 10.35 -1.54 -15.55
N ASN A 22 9.68 -2.69 -15.50
CA ASN A 22 9.47 -3.54 -16.67
C ASN A 22 8.64 -2.85 -17.76
N THR A 23 7.57 -2.15 -17.41
CA THR A 23 6.76 -1.37 -18.37
C THR A 23 7.58 -0.23 -19.01
N PHE A 24 8.46 0.40 -18.25
CA PHE A 24 9.33 1.49 -18.70
C PHE A 24 10.63 1.02 -19.37
N PHE A 25 11.01 -0.25 -19.23
CA PHE A 25 12.27 -0.78 -19.77
C PHE A 25 12.28 -0.78 -21.31
N ASP A 26 11.11 -0.89 -21.95
CA ASP A 26 10.95 -0.67 -23.40
C ASP A 26 11.24 0.79 -23.83
N LEU A 27 11.36 1.73 -22.88
CA LEU A 27 11.46 3.17 -23.14
C LEU A 27 12.79 3.84 -22.74
N ASN A 28 13.81 3.11 -22.24
CA ASN A 28 15.26 3.46 -22.09
C ASN A 28 15.87 3.01 -20.74
N ALA A 29 17.13 2.59 -20.76
CA ALA A 29 17.87 1.90 -19.68
C ALA A 29 18.21 2.73 -18.40
N ASN A 30 17.70 3.96 -18.23
CA ASN A 30 18.01 4.82 -17.07
C ASN A 30 16.81 5.11 -16.15
N LEU A 31 15.70 4.40 -16.32
CA LEU A 31 14.46 4.65 -15.58
C LEU A 31 14.38 3.96 -14.20
N SER A 32 15.27 3.02 -13.88
CA SER A 32 15.28 2.35 -12.57
C SER A 32 15.46 3.35 -11.41
N GLY A 33 16.41 4.29 -11.54
CA GLY A 33 16.64 5.32 -10.53
C GLY A 33 15.49 6.34 -10.40
N VAL A 34 14.62 6.46 -11.41
CA VAL A 34 13.41 7.29 -11.35
C VAL A 34 12.33 6.56 -10.56
N VAL A 35 12.09 5.28 -10.88
CA VAL A 35 11.08 4.47 -10.19
C VAL A 35 11.44 4.26 -8.72
N GLU A 36 12.71 4.09 -8.38
CA GLU A 36 13.16 3.94 -6.98
C GLU A 36 12.81 5.16 -6.12
N LYS A 37 12.99 6.37 -6.66
CA LYS A 37 12.74 7.64 -5.95
C LYS A 37 11.27 8.06 -5.98
N MET A 38 10.45 7.40 -6.78
CA MET A 38 9.03 7.70 -6.91
C MET A 38 8.30 7.42 -5.58
N PRO A 39 7.48 8.35 -5.07
CA PRO A 39 6.63 8.10 -3.91
C PRO A 39 5.68 6.92 -4.16
N PHE A 40 5.30 6.19 -3.11
CA PHE A 40 4.39 5.05 -3.23
C PHE A 40 3.08 5.40 -3.96
N GLN A 41 2.50 6.57 -3.69
CA GLN A 41 1.27 7.02 -4.36
C GLN A 41 1.45 7.12 -5.87
N GLU A 42 2.55 7.73 -6.31
CA GLU A 42 2.83 7.90 -7.73
C GLU A 42 3.13 6.55 -8.40
N LYS A 43 3.79 5.62 -7.68
CA LYS A 43 3.95 4.23 -8.16
C LYS A 43 2.60 3.55 -8.35
N LEU A 44 1.68 3.73 -7.40
CA LEU A 44 0.35 3.14 -7.43
C LEU A 44 -0.48 3.68 -8.61
N GLU A 45 -0.52 5.00 -8.80
CA GLU A 45 -1.24 5.66 -9.89
C GLU A 45 -0.70 5.26 -11.27
N ASN A 46 0.63 5.30 -11.44
CA ASN A 46 1.28 4.92 -12.69
C ASN A 46 1.06 3.44 -13.02
N PHE A 47 1.04 2.56 -12.01
CA PHE A 47 0.79 1.14 -12.21
C PHE A 47 -0.61 0.91 -12.76
N VAL A 48 -1.64 1.49 -12.14
CA VAL A 48 -3.03 1.35 -12.61
C VAL A 48 -3.17 1.94 -14.01
N HIS A 49 -2.59 3.12 -14.26
CA HIS A 49 -2.59 3.72 -15.59
C HIS A 49 -2.00 2.77 -16.64
N ALA A 50 -0.85 2.15 -16.36
CA ALA A 50 -0.22 1.19 -17.25
C ALA A 50 -1.09 -0.05 -17.51
N GLN A 51 -1.75 -0.59 -16.48
CA GLN A 51 -2.67 -1.73 -16.63
C GLN A 51 -3.88 -1.39 -17.51
N VAL A 52 -4.50 -0.24 -17.28
CA VAL A 52 -5.68 0.22 -18.04
C VAL A 52 -5.33 0.53 -19.50
N MET A 53 -4.18 1.15 -19.75
CA MET A 53 -3.75 1.49 -21.11
C MET A 53 -3.26 0.26 -21.89
N GLY A 54 -2.62 -0.70 -21.21
CA GLY A 54 -2.10 -1.93 -21.85
C GLY A 54 -3.18 -2.95 -22.21
N MET A 55 -4.34 -2.93 -21.55
CA MET A 55 -5.44 -3.86 -21.79
C MET A 55 -6.65 -3.14 -22.38
N HIS A 56 -6.54 -2.74 -23.65
CA HIS A 56 -7.65 -2.12 -24.38
C HIS A 56 -8.92 -3.00 -24.31
N LYS A 57 -9.96 -2.48 -23.65
CA LYS A 57 -11.37 -2.95 -23.68
C LYS A 57 -11.74 -4.18 -22.82
N ASP A 58 -11.06 -4.41 -21.69
CA ASP A 58 -11.56 -5.35 -20.67
C ASP A 58 -12.11 -4.58 -19.46
N GLU A 59 -13.43 -4.42 -19.42
CA GLU A 59 -14.16 -3.72 -18.35
C GLU A 59 -14.05 -4.46 -17.01
N VAL A 60 -13.97 -5.80 -17.03
CA VAL A 60 -13.82 -6.62 -15.82
C VAL A 60 -12.43 -6.41 -15.23
N HIS A 61 -11.39 -6.42 -16.06
CA HIS A 61 -10.03 -6.13 -15.64
C HIS A 61 -9.90 -4.69 -15.10
N TYR A 62 -10.53 -3.72 -15.77
CA TYR A 62 -10.57 -2.33 -15.30
C TYR A 62 -11.17 -2.23 -13.90
N GLN A 63 -12.34 -2.83 -13.68
CA GLN A 63 -13.01 -2.78 -12.37
C GLN A 63 -12.15 -3.43 -11.28
N ARG A 64 -11.52 -4.58 -11.58
CA ARG A 64 -10.60 -5.25 -10.65
C ARG A 64 -9.41 -4.38 -10.27
N CYS A 65 -8.82 -3.69 -11.24
CA CYS A 65 -7.73 -2.74 -11.00
C CYS A 65 -8.18 -1.57 -10.12
N PHE A 66 -9.37 -1.03 -10.36
CA PHE A 66 -9.93 0.07 -9.57
C PHE A 66 -10.22 -0.35 -8.12
N ASP A 67 -10.89 -1.50 -7.92
CA ASP A 67 -11.20 -2.01 -6.59
C ASP A 67 -9.92 -2.30 -5.78
N TRP A 68 -8.91 -2.87 -6.45
CA TRP A 68 -7.60 -3.10 -5.84
C TRP A 68 -6.91 -1.77 -5.49
N TYR A 69 -6.95 -0.77 -6.38
CA TYR A 69 -6.38 0.56 -6.13
C TYR A 69 -6.99 1.20 -4.88
N SER A 70 -8.31 1.18 -4.75
CA SER A 70 -8.99 1.74 -3.58
C SER A 70 -8.55 1.07 -2.28
N LYS A 71 -8.38 -0.26 -2.28
CA LYS A 71 -7.85 -0.98 -1.11
C LYS A 71 -6.38 -0.63 -0.82
N ALA A 72 -5.55 -0.54 -1.87
CA ALA A 72 -4.14 -0.19 -1.73
C ALA A 72 -3.94 1.24 -1.18
N ASP A 73 -4.82 2.17 -1.56
CA ASP A 73 -4.79 3.55 -1.06
C ASP A 73 -5.11 3.63 0.44
N VAL A 74 -6.12 2.89 0.90
CA VAL A 74 -6.41 2.77 2.35
C VAL A 74 -5.20 2.24 3.12
N ILE A 75 -4.51 1.22 2.58
CA ILE A 75 -3.30 0.67 3.18
C ILE A 75 -2.14 1.68 3.18
N ARG A 76 -1.99 2.49 2.14
CA ARG A 76 -1.01 3.59 2.09
C ARG A 76 -1.28 4.61 3.19
N GLU A 77 -2.52 5.03 3.39
CA GLU A 77 -2.88 5.96 4.46
C GLU A 77 -2.61 5.38 5.84
N ALA A 78 -2.98 4.12 6.06
CA ALA A 78 -2.67 3.39 7.28
C ALA A 78 -1.15 3.36 7.52
N ARG A 79 -0.36 2.98 6.50
CA ARG A 79 1.11 2.97 6.60
C ARG A 79 1.67 4.33 6.98
N ASN A 80 1.21 5.41 6.33
CA ASN A 80 1.69 6.76 6.63
C ASN A 80 1.36 7.15 8.07
N ARG A 81 0.15 6.82 8.54
CA ARG A 81 -0.23 7.01 9.93
C ARG A 81 0.73 6.26 10.86
N PHE A 82 0.96 4.97 10.63
CA PHE A 82 1.79 4.11 11.48
C PHE A 82 3.29 4.44 11.44
N ALA A 83 3.81 4.90 10.31
CA ALA A 83 5.22 5.27 10.16
C ALA A 83 5.57 6.57 10.89
N HIS A 84 4.61 7.47 11.02
CA HIS A 84 4.82 8.81 11.61
C HIS A 84 4.18 8.98 13.00
N GLY A 85 3.43 7.99 13.47
CA GLY A 85 2.83 8.01 14.79
C GLY A 85 3.69 7.39 15.88
N ARG A 86 3.31 7.67 17.12
CA ARG A 86 3.88 7.08 18.32
C ARG A 86 2.92 6.04 18.87
N TRP A 87 3.47 5.02 19.51
CA TRP A 87 2.72 3.90 20.03
C TRP A 87 2.82 3.86 21.55
N ALA A 88 1.69 3.64 22.22
CA ALA A 88 1.63 3.45 23.66
C ALA A 88 0.66 2.32 24.02
N PHE A 89 0.99 1.54 25.04
CA PHE A 89 0.05 0.57 25.62
C PHE A 89 -0.83 1.30 26.64
N LEU A 90 -2.14 1.15 26.54
CA LEU A 90 -3.06 1.68 27.54
C LEU A 90 -3.08 0.73 28.75
N LEU A 91 -2.80 1.25 29.94
CA LEU A 91 -2.64 0.43 31.16
C LEU A 91 -3.94 -0.21 31.67
N HIS A 92 -5.09 0.29 31.20
CA HIS A 92 -6.41 -0.09 31.72
C HIS A 92 -7.35 -0.68 30.65
N GLU A 93 -6.87 -0.80 29.42
CA GLU A 93 -7.65 -1.32 28.29
C GLU A 93 -6.77 -2.24 27.43
N PRO A 94 -7.32 -3.30 26.82
CA PRO A 94 -6.59 -4.17 25.91
C PRO A 94 -6.34 -3.51 24.54
N HIS A 95 -6.01 -2.22 24.53
CA HIS A 95 -5.80 -1.41 23.34
C HIS A 95 -4.39 -0.84 23.29
N ILE A 96 -3.87 -0.73 22.08
CA ILE A 96 -2.68 0.03 21.75
C ILE A 96 -3.13 1.39 21.23
N ALA A 97 -2.70 2.47 21.89
CA ALA A 97 -2.93 3.82 21.43
C ALA A 97 -1.90 4.19 20.36
N HIS A 98 -2.39 4.49 19.17
CA HIS A 98 -1.63 5.12 18.10
C HIS A 98 -1.86 6.63 18.12
N VAL A 99 -0.81 7.40 18.40
CA VAL A 99 -0.86 8.86 18.48
C VAL A 99 -0.22 9.48 17.24
N ALA A 100 -1.01 10.15 16.42
CA ALA A 100 -0.53 10.92 15.27
C ALA A 100 -0.51 12.42 15.59
N GLY A 101 0.46 13.16 15.03
CA GLY A 101 0.60 14.61 15.18
C GLY A 101 1.82 15.04 15.99
N TYR A 102 2.18 16.32 15.88
CA TYR A 102 3.34 16.89 16.55
C TYR A 102 3.15 17.00 18.07
N PRO A 103 4.21 16.87 18.88
CA PRO A 103 4.17 17.07 20.34
C PRO A 103 3.40 18.34 20.74
N ASP A 104 3.71 19.46 20.07
CA ASP A 104 3.22 20.80 20.41
C ASP A 104 1.97 21.21 19.62
N GLY A 105 1.41 20.30 18.82
CA GLY A 105 0.27 20.55 17.94
C GLY A 105 -0.97 19.72 18.30
N LYS A 106 -1.99 19.77 17.43
CA LYS A 106 -3.16 18.91 17.56
C LYS A 106 -2.74 17.44 17.34
N GLN A 107 -2.90 16.63 18.37
CA GLN A 107 -2.68 15.19 18.30
C GLN A 107 -4.02 14.47 18.14
N SER A 108 -4.04 13.41 17.34
CA SER A 108 -5.14 12.45 17.31
C SER A 108 -4.68 11.14 17.91
N VAL A 109 -5.50 10.60 18.82
CA VAL A 109 -5.28 9.29 19.42
C VAL A 109 -6.27 8.33 18.78
N LEU A 110 -5.76 7.24 18.24
CA LEU A 110 -6.54 6.14 17.72
C LEU A 110 -6.27 4.91 18.59
N PRO A 111 -7.22 4.49 19.46
CA PRO A 111 -7.12 3.22 20.14
C PRO A 111 -7.32 2.09 19.11
N LEU A 112 -6.46 1.07 19.18
CA LEU A 112 -6.49 -0.10 18.30
C LEU A 112 -6.45 -1.36 19.16
N SER A 113 -7.41 -2.25 18.95
CA SER A 113 -7.42 -3.58 19.54
C SER A 113 -6.42 -4.49 18.83
N ILE A 114 -6.21 -5.70 19.37
CA ILE A 114 -5.40 -6.71 18.68
C ILE A 114 -6.09 -7.13 17.38
N GLU A 115 -7.41 -7.22 17.42
CA GLU A 115 -8.27 -7.52 16.28
C GLU A 115 -8.10 -6.47 15.17
N ASP A 116 -8.17 -5.17 15.49
CA ASP A 116 -7.95 -4.09 14.51
C ASP A 116 -6.57 -4.19 13.83
N LEU A 117 -5.54 -4.59 14.58
CA LEU A 117 -4.20 -4.79 14.05
C LEU A 117 -4.07 -6.06 13.21
N SER A 118 -4.84 -7.10 13.53
CA SER A 118 -4.94 -8.32 12.72
C SER A 118 -5.63 -8.04 11.41
N ASP A 119 -6.77 -7.36 11.44
CA ASP A 119 -7.57 -6.98 10.27
C ASP A 119 -6.73 -6.14 9.30
N LEU A 120 -5.94 -5.21 9.83
CA LEU A 120 -5.03 -4.41 9.00
C LEU A 120 -3.94 -5.26 8.35
N VAL A 121 -3.37 -6.23 9.08
CA VAL A 121 -2.37 -7.15 8.54
C VAL A 121 -2.97 -8.03 7.45
N GLU A 122 -4.20 -8.49 7.63
CA GLU A 122 -4.94 -9.26 6.62
C GLU A 122 -5.22 -8.42 5.39
N ALA A 123 -5.70 -7.18 5.57
CA ALA A 123 -5.97 -6.27 4.47
C ALA A 123 -4.72 -5.96 3.62
N VAL A 124 -3.54 -5.76 4.24
CA VAL A 124 -2.31 -5.55 3.46
C VAL A 124 -1.84 -6.83 2.74
N ILE A 125 -2.10 -8.02 3.31
CA ILE A 125 -1.84 -9.29 2.62
C ILE A 125 -2.76 -9.45 1.41
N GLU A 126 -4.06 -9.16 1.55
CA GLU A 126 -5.02 -9.21 0.44
C GLU A 126 -4.61 -8.27 -0.70
N VAL A 127 -4.16 -7.05 -0.38
CA VAL A 127 -3.66 -6.11 -1.40
C VAL A 127 -2.42 -6.67 -2.10
N ASN A 128 -1.50 -7.27 -1.35
CA ASN A 128 -0.29 -7.86 -1.91
C ASN A 128 -0.56 -9.05 -2.83
N GLU A 129 -1.53 -9.92 -2.48
CA GLU A 129 -1.99 -11.01 -3.34
C GLU A 129 -2.77 -10.49 -4.54
N GLY A 130 -3.62 -9.48 -4.34
CA GLY A 130 -4.40 -8.85 -5.42
C GLY A 130 -3.49 -8.25 -6.50
N LEU A 131 -2.35 -7.68 -6.11
CA LEU A 131 -1.35 -7.19 -7.05
C LEU A 131 -0.81 -8.30 -7.96
N GLU A 132 -0.53 -9.48 -7.41
CA GLU A 132 -0.07 -10.63 -8.20
C GLU A 132 -1.13 -11.09 -9.20
N ARG A 133 -2.41 -11.06 -8.81
CA ARG A 133 -3.52 -11.42 -9.72
C ARG A 133 -3.64 -10.43 -10.87
N ILE A 134 -3.50 -9.13 -10.60
CA ILE A 134 -3.51 -8.09 -11.64
C ILE A 134 -2.33 -8.28 -12.60
N VAL A 135 -1.12 -8.46 -12.08
CA VAL A 135 0.10 -8.59 -12.89
C VAL A 135 0.08 -9.87 -13.72
N ASN A 136 -0.31 -11.00 -13.13
CA ASN A 136 -0.22 -12.30 -13.79
C ASN A 136 -1.46 -12.67 -14.64
N LYS A 137 -2.50 -11.83 -14.67
CA LYS A 137 -3.74 -12.06 -15.42
C LYS A 137 -4.42 -13.42 -15.13
N PHE A 138 -4.19 -14.01 -13.96
CA PHE A 138 -4.82 -15.26 -13.59
C PHE A 138 -6.26 -15.02 -13.13
N ASP A 139 -7.20 -15.68 -13.82
CA ASP A 139 -8.45 -16.20 -13.25
C ASP A 139 -8.23 -17.66 -12.83
#